data_AF-A0A1I7JN23-F1
#
_entry.id   AF-A0A1I7JN23-F1
#
_cell.length_a   1.000
_cell.length_b   1.000
_cell.length_c   1.000
_cell.angle_alpha   90.00
_cell.angle_beta   90.00
_cell.angle_gamma   90.00
#
_symmetry.space_group_name_H-M   'P 1'
#
loop_
_entity.id
_entity.type
_entity.pdbx_description
1 polymer ?
#
loop_
_entity_poly.entity_id
_entity_poly.type
_entity_poly.pdbx_seq_one_letter_code
_entity_poly.pdbx_strand_id
1 'polypeptide(L)'
;MLIPATIAYAYSHGSSDTIYMQSTNTQITGTLYLLYDGNPNIGQANTHNDSGNGVTVKTKIYATAGGQTISGSSRVVTGNPNAYVKSTARLPDAWGSGHTTHNTADPWDWLYIQVSDLR
;
A
#
# COMPACT_ATOMS: atom_id res chain seq x y z
N MET A 1 -30.68 12.49 -5.03
CA MET A 1 -30.68 11.04 -5.29
C MET A 1 -29.36 10.70 -5.97
N LEU A 2 -28.63 9.73 -5.41
CA LEU A 2 -27.26 9.33 -5.74
C LEU A 2 -26.99 9.14 -7.24
N ILE A 3 -25.82 9.57 -7.71
CA ILE A 3 -24.83 8.64 -8.28
C ILE A 3 -23.41 9.15 -7.95
N PRO A 4 -22.64 8.51 -7.06
CA PRO A 4 -21.21 8.64 -7.04
C PRO A 4 -20.64 7.59 -8.01
N ALA A 5 -20.24 8.02 -9.18
CA ALA A 5 -19.37 7.27 -10.07
C ALA A 5 -18.50 8.32 -10.76
N THR A 6 -17.18 8.30 -10.64
CA THR A 6 -16.40 7.20 -11.19
C THR A 6 -15.09 7.14 -10.41
N ILE A 7 -14.81 6.02 -9.73
CA ILE A 7 -13.45 5.71 -9.31
C ILE A 7 -12.72 5.36 -10.61
N ALA A 8 -12.05 6.34 -11.19
CA ALA A 8 -11.13 6.13 -12.28
C ALA A 8 -9.90 5.40 -11.72
N TYR A 9 -9.89 4.07 -11.82
CA TYR A 9 -8.68 3.28 -11.65
C TYR A 9 -7.79 3.50 -12.88
N ALA A 10 -6.97 4.55 -12.83
CA ALA A 10 -5.87 4.74 -13.77
C ALA A 10 -4.66 3.97 -13.24
N TYR A 11 -4.39 2.82 -13.87
CA TYR A 11 -3.24 1.97 -13.55
C TYR A 11 -1.98 2.53 -14.21
N SER A 12 -0.93 2.78 -13.43
CA SER A 12 0.46 2.91 -13.87
C SER A 12 1.40 2.32 -12.82
N HIS A 13 2.33 1.45 -13.27
CA HIS A 13 3.35 0.69 -12.54
C HIS A 13 2.99 0.31 -11.10
N GLY A 14 2.25 -0.79 -10.95
CA GLY A 14 2.00 -1.42 -9.66
C GLY A 14 3.04 -2.48 -9.36
N SER A 15 3.76 -2.34 -8.24
CA SER A 15 4.37 -3.51 -7.60
C SER A 15 3.25 -4.23 -6.86
N SER A 16 2.98 -5.48 -7.22
CA SER A 16 1.98 -6.32 -6.58
C SER A 16 2.60 -7.63 -6.19
N ASP A 17 2.29 -8.11 -4.99
CA ASP A 17 2.71 -9.43 -4.56
C ASP A 17 1.60 -10.13 -3.78
N THR A 18 1.58 -11.46 -3.88
CA THR A 18 0.66 -12.32 -3.14
C THR A 18 1.43 -13.00 -2.02
N ILE A 19 1.00 -12.75 -0.79
CA ILE A 19 1.73 -13.12 0.42
C ILE A 19 0.88 -14.07 1.26
N TYR A 20 1.50 -15.13 1.78
CA TYR A 20 0.85 -16.04 2.72
C TYR A 20 1.25 -15.70 4.16
N MET A 21 0.27 -15.25 4.94
CA MET A 21 0.39 -14.92 6.36
C MET A 21 0.22 -16.18 7.19
N GLN A 22 1.33 -16.67 7.74
CA GLN A 22 1.39 -17.97 8.42
C GLN A 22 0.57 -18.00 9.71
N SER A 23 0.59 -16.93 10.51
CA SER A 23 -0.03 -16.92 11.85
C SER A 23 -1.55 -16.92 11.77
N THR A 24 -2.11 -16.20 10.79
CA THR A 24 -3.56 -16.21 10.55
C THR A 24 -4.01 -17.19 9.48
N ASN A 25 -3.11 -17.98 8.88
CA ASN A 25 -3.42 -18.85 7.75
C ASN A 25 -4.24 -18.09 6.68
N THR A 26 -3.68 -16.97 6.19
CA THR A 26 -4.39 -16.04 5.30
C THR A 26 -3.50 -15.66 4.12
N GLN A 27 -3.98 -15.86 2.91
CA GLN A 27 -3.41 -15.26 1.71
C GLN A 27 -3.93 -13.82 1.54
N ILE A 28 -3.01 -12.89 1.31
CA ILE A 28 -3.30 -11.49 1.00
C ILE A 28 -2.60 -11.08 -0.28
N THR A 29 -3.17 -10.10 -0.98
CA THR A 29 -2.52 -9.40 -2.09
C THR A 29 -2.16 -7.99 -1.64
N GLY A 30 -0.87 -7.69 -1.62
CA GLY A 30 -0.33 -6.37 -1.33
C GLY A 30 0.02 -5.65 -2.62
N THR A 31 -0.28 -4.35 -2.70
CA THR A 31 0.03 -3.53 -3.86
C THR A 31 0.52 -2.15 -3.48
N LEU A 32 1.45 -1.63 -4.27
CA LEU A 32 2.02 -0.28 -4.17
C LEU A 32 1.94 0.40 -5.54
N TYR A 33 1.41 1.62 -5.57
CA TYR A 33 1.25 2.42 -6.78
C TYR A 33 1.63 3.88 -6.55
N LEU A 34 2.03 4.53 -7.64
CA LEU A 34 2.16 5.98 -7.75
C LEU A 34 1.02 6.54 -8.60
N LEU A 35 0.61 7.78 -8.36
CA LEU A 35 -0.52 8.37 -9.10
C LEU A 35 -0.20 8.56 -10.59
N TYR A 36 -1.22 8.29 -11.42
CA TYR A 36 -1.25 8.55 -12.86
C TYR A 36 -1.25 10.06 -13.12
N ASP A 37 -0.03 10.60 -13.25
CA ASP A 37 0.38 11.83 -13.96
C ASP A 37 1.90 12.05 -13.76
N GLY A 38 2.64 10.97 -13.50
CA GLY A 38 4.07 11.04 -13.16
C GLY A 38 4.34 11.88 -11.92
N ASN A 39 3.41 11.95 -10.95
CA ASN A 39 3.64 12.70 -9.71
C ASN A 39 4.27 11.78 -8.65
N PRO A 40 5.61 11.78 -8.50
CA PRO A 40 6.29 10.89 -7.56
C PRO A 40 6.00 11.24 -6.11
N ASN A 41 5.43 12.42 -5.84
CA ASN A 41 5.18 12.91 -4.50
C ASN A 41 3.98 12.24 -3.82
N ILE A 42 3.31 11.28 -4.48
CA ILE A 42 2.11 10.64 -3.97
C ILE A 42 2.18 9.13 -4.13
N GLY A 43 2.20 8.42 -3.00
CA GLY A 43 2.16 6.98 -2.92
C GLY A 43 0.81 6.46 -2.44
N GLN A 44 0.45 5.27 -2.93
CA GLN A 44 -0.78 4.56 -2.58
C GLN A 44 -0.47 3.09 -2.33
N ALA A 45 -0.99 2.54 -1.24
CA ALA A 45 -0.86 1.13 -0.92
C ALA A 45 -2.24 0.52 -0.67
N ASN A 46 -2.41 -0.72 -1.13
CA ASN A 46 -3.61 -1.51 -0.86
C ASN A 46 -3.19 -2.89 -0.37
N THR A 47 -3.94 -3.42 0.60
CA THR A 47 -3.90 -4.83 0.97
C THR A 47 -5.30 -5.41 0.84
N HIS A 48 -5.43 -6.53 0.13
CA HIS A 48 -6.67 -7.30 0.02
C HIS A 48 -6.51 -8.67 0.67
N ASN A 49 -7.52 -9.14 1.40
CA ASN A 49 -7.59 -10.52 1.90
C ASN A 49 -8.29 -11.41 0.88
N ASP A 50 -7.51 -12.27 0.20
CA ASP A 50 -7.99 -13.20 -0.82
C ASP A 50 -8.71 -14.44 -0.23
N SER A 51 -8.53 -14.69 1.07
CA SER A 51 -8.96 -15.95 1.70
C SER A 51 -10.43 -15.98 2.10
N GLY A 52 -11.13 -14.84 2.14
CA GLY A 52 -12.54 -14.77 2.53
C GLY A 52 -12.84 -15.26 3.97
N ASN A 53 -11.82 -15.37 4.81
CA ASN A 53 -11.89 -15.96 6.16
C ASN A 53 -12.27 -14.95 7.27
N GLY A 54 -12.64 -13.72 6.91
CA GLY A 54 -13.01 -12.66 7.84
C GLY A 54 -11.84 -12.02 8.60
N VAL A 55 -10.59 -12.41 8.31
CA VAL A 55 -9.40 -11.80 8.93
C VAL A 55 -9.23 -10.37 8.42
N THR A 56 -9.12 -9.43 9.35
CA THR A 56 -8.86 -8.02 9.04
C THR A 56 -7.42 -7.85 8.58
N VAL A 57 -7.20 -7.04 7.55
CA VAL A 57 -5.87 -6.71 7.05
C VAL A 57 -5.45 -5.30 7.46
N LYS A 58 -4.13 -5.07 7.43
CA LYS A 58 -3.49 -3.82 7.77
C LYS A 58 -2.49 -3.46 6.68
N THR A 59 -2.54 -2.20 6.25
CA THR A 59 -1.60 -1.64 5.28
C THR A 59 -0.88 -0.44 5.88
N LYS A 60 0.38 -0.26 5.52
CA LYS A 60 1.20 0.90 5.89
C LYS A 60 1.83 1.46 4.62
N ILE A 61 2.00 2.77 4.57
CA ILE A 61 2.80 3.41 3.53
C ILE A 61 3.71 4.46 4.16
N TYR A 62 4.91 4.63 3.59
CA TYR A 62 5.82 5.72 3.90
C TYR A 62 6.68 6.07 2.68
N ALA A 63 7.28 7.25 2.71
CA ALA A 63 8.25 7.67 1.71
C ALA A 63 9.62 7.92 2.35
N THR A 64 10.69 7.75 1.57
CA THR A 64 12.06 8.08 1.98
C THR A 64 12.66 9.19 1.14
N ALA A 65 13.71 9.82 1.67
CA ALA A 65 14.67 10.63 0.94
C ALA A 65 16.05 10.51 1.62
N GLY A 66 17.09 10.16 0.86
CA GLY A 66 18.44 9.93 1.39
C GLY A 66 18.49 8.76 2.37
N GLY A 67 17.64 7.74 2.16
CA GLY A 67 17.52 6.58 3.05
C GLY A 67 16.81 6.84 4.39
N GLN A 68 16.25 8.04 4.59
CA GLN A 68 15.50 8.39 5.80
C GLN A 68 14.01 8.54 5.50
N THR A 69 13.15 8.06 6.40
CA THR A 69 11.70 8.26 6.28
C THR A 69 11.35 9.74 6.40
N ILE A 70 10.60 10.25 5.43
CA ILE A 70 10.16 11.65 5.42
C ILE A 70 9.10 11.84 6.52
N SER A 71 9.29 12.84 7.38
CA SER A 71 8.34 13.16 8.44
C SER A 71 6.95 13.46 7.86
N GLY A 72 5.90 12.88 8.47
CA GLY A 72 4.52 13.04 8.01
C GLY A 72 4.12 12.20 6.79
N SER A 73 5.07 11.52 6.14
CA SER A 73 4.77 10.64 4.98
C SER A 73 4.18 9.28 5.39
N SER A 74 4.36 8.87 6.65
CA SER A 74 3.92 7.56 7.12
C SER A 74 2.44 7.56 7.51
N ARG A 75 1.67 6.60 6.99
CA ARG A 75 0.28 6.34 7.39
C ARG A 75 0.01 4.84 7.48
N VAL A 76 -0.94 4.48 8.32
CA VAL A 76 -1.36 3.09 8.55
C VAL A 76 -2.87 3.03 8.56
N VAL A 77 -3.45 2.06 7.86
CA VAL A 77 -4.90 1.84 7.79
C VAL A 77 -5.18 0.35 7.97
N THR A 78 -6.29 0.04 8.63
CA THR A 78 -6.84 -1.32 8.79
C THR A 78 -8.17 -1.41 8.06
N GLY A 79 -8.52 -2.59 7.55
CA GLY A 79 -9.83 -2.81 6.95
C GLY A 79 -10.08 -4.27 6.60
N ASN A 80 -11.33 -4.57 6.22
CA ASN A 80 -11.78 -5.91 5.88
C ASN A 80 -12.79 -5.84 4.71
N PRO A 81 -12.60 -6.59 3.61
CA PRO A 81 -11.42 -7.41 3.29
C PRO A 81 -10.24 -6.59 2.75
N ASN A 82 -10.42 -5.28 2.61
CA ASN A 82 -9.44 -4.36 2.02
C ASN A 82 -8.97 -3.33 3.04
N ALA A 83 -7.68 -2.99 3.00
CA ALA A 83 -7.14 -1.79 3.62
C ALA A 83 -6.41 -0.96 2.56
N TYR A 84 -6.83 0.29 2.37
CA TYR A 84 -6.22 1.21 1.40
C TYR A 84 -5.70 2.45 2.12
N VAL A 85 -4.49 2.88 1.77
CA VAL A 85 -3.86 4.08 2.32
C VAL A 85 -3.16 4.87 1.22
N LYS A 86 -3.27 6.19 1.32
CA LYS A 86 -2.58 7.14 0.45
C LYS A 86 -1.81 8.12 1.31
N SER A 87 -0.63 8.51 0.86
CA SER A 87 0.16 9.53 1.52
C SER A 87 0.89 10.42 0.51
N THR A 88 1.39 11.55 0.98
CA THR A 88 2.12 12.53 0.18
C THR A 88 3.45 12.87 0.84
N ALA A 89 4.47 13.13 0.01
CA ALA A 89 5.80 13.52 0.46
C ALA A 89 6.44 14.43 -0.58
N ARG A 90 7.24 15.41 -0.13
CA ARG A 90 7.99 16.28 -1.04
C ARG A 90 9.32 15.61 -1.41
N LEU A 91 9.58 15.45 -2.70
CA LEU A 91 10.84 14.92 -3.25
C LEU A 91 11.24 13.53 -2.69
N PRO A 92 10.35 12.53 -2.73
CA PRO A 92 10.72 11.19 -2.31
C PRO A 92 11.71 10.55 -3.30
N ASP A 93 12.64 9.74 -2.80
CA ASP A 93 13.47 8.86 -3.62
C ASP A 93 12.85 7.46 -3.78
N ALA A 94 12.08 7.01 -2.80
CA ALA A 94 11.34 5.77 -2.84
C ALA A 94 10.05 5.82 -2.00
N TRP A 95 9.15 4.89 -2.33
CA TRP A 95 7.98 4.56 -1.54
C TRP A 95 8.08 3.12 -1.04
N GLY A 96 7.71 2.91 0.22
CA GLY A 96 7.59 1.59 0.83
C GLY A 96 6.16 1.37 1.32
N SER A 97 5.63 0.17 1.06
CA SER A 97 4.34 -0.26 1.61
C SER A 97 4.44 -1.57 2.35
N GLY A 98 3.83 -1.59 3.53
CA GLY A 98 3.76 -2.77 4.39
C GLY A 98 2.38 -3.40 4.30
N HIS A 99 2.32 -4.72 4.29
CA HIS A 99 1.10 -5.52 4.21
C HIS A 99 1.12 -6.61 5.29
N THR A 100 0.07 -6.71 6.11
CA THR A 100 -0.05 -7.70 7.18
C THR A 100 -1.53 -7.91 7.59
N THR A 101 -1.78 -8.80 8.55
CA THR A 101 -3.08 -8.97 9.21
C THR A 101 -3.15 -8.17 10.52
N HIS A 102 -4.34 -7.72 10.91
CA HIS A 102 -4.49 -6.82 12.06
C HIS A 102 -4.54 -7.58 13.40
N ASN A 103 -3.86 -7.04 14.42
CA ASN A 103 -3.79 -7.60 15.79
C ASN A 103 -3.23 -9.02 15.87
N THR A 104 -2.31 -9.36 14.97
CA THR A 104 -1.70 -10.68 14.87
C THR A 104 -0.18 -10.58 15.03
N ALA A 105 0.48 -11.72 15.13
CA ALA A 105 1.94 -11.81 15.13
C ALA A 105 2.53 -11.86 13.72
N ASP A 106 1.70 -11.74 12.67
CA ASP A 106 2.20 -11.82 11.30
C ASP A 106 3.19 -10.67 11.03
N PRO A 107 4.36 -10.97 10.46
CA PRO A 107 5.31 -9.94 10.09
C PRO A 107 4.70 -9.04 9.02
N TRP A 108 5.27 -7.84 8.88
CA TRP A 108 5.00 -7.00 7.73
C TRP A 108 5.77 -7.55 6.53
N ASP A 109 5.07 -7.78 5.44
CA ASP A 109 5.68 -7.94 4.12
C ASP A 109 5.75 -6.58 3.41
N TRP A 110 6.82 -6.32 2.68
CA TRP A 110 7.15 -4.98 2.20
C TRP A 110 7.36 -4.95 0.69
N LEU A 111 6.66 -4.02 0.03
CA LEU A 111 6.91 -3.66 -1.36
C LEU A 111 7.58 -2.30 -1.44
N TYR A 112 8.40 -2.12 -2.47
CA TYR A 112 9.16 -0.90 -2.68
C TYR A 112 9.10 -0.47 -4.14
N ILE A 113 9.03 0.85 -4.35
CA ILE A 113 9.18 1.46 -5.69
C ILE A 113 10.18 2.60 -5.55
N GLN A 114 11.27 2.55 -6.32
CA GLN A 114 12.16 3.69 -6.47
C GLN A 114 11.52 4.68 -7.43
N VAL A 115 11.53 5.96 -7.06
CA VAL A 115 11.00 7.05 -7.92
C VAL A 115 11.82 7.19 -9.20
N SER A 116 13.10 6.84 -9.17
CA SER A 116 13.98 6.84 -10.36
C SER A 116 13.55 5.82 -11.42
N ASP A 117 12.94 4.70 -11.02
CA ASP A 117 12.53 3.62 -11.94
C ASP A 117 11.35 4.03 -12.83
N LEU A 118 10.80 5.22 -12.61
CA LEU A 118 9.72 5.82 -13.40
C LEU A 118 10.20 6.77 -14.51
N ARG A 119 11.51 7.03 -14.63
CA ARG A 119 12.08 7.98 -15.59
C ARG A 119 12.65 7.30 -16.83
#